data_AF-A0A485K5R5-F1
#
_entry.id   AF-A0A485K5R5-F1
#
_cell.length_a   1.000
_cell.length_b   1.000
_cell.length_c   1.000
_cell.angle_alpha   90.00
_cell.angle_beta   90.00
_cell.angle_gamma   90.00
#
_symmetry.space_group_name_H-M   'P 1'
#
loop_
_entity.id
_entity.type
_entity.pdbx_description
1 polymer ?
#
loop_
_entity_poly.entity_id
_entity_poly.type
_entity_poly.pdbx_seq_one_letter_code
_entity_poly.pdbx_strand_id
1 'polypeptide(L)'
;MTTCLFCALPPVAHGKCAVHRHRVRCHAPGCLNQSYARGLCVFHGGKAQCQVDGCTANARRFGRCSKHSPANRHQVTCDVPFCAKVVHSGKRCVVHGGSRQCKRDGCLKYARTDGLCVLHRREATHGPLPEHELAAAVDIAMDEVEGLINTIDGEWMGWPCIQRSDEPALKSEWLAMLVIDDVEEFIAI
;
A
#
# COMPACT_ATOMS: atom_id res chain seq x y z
N MET A 1 -5.65 33.01 3.90
CA MET A 1 -6.53 32.00 3.26
C MET A 1 -6.88 30.95 4.30
N THR A 2 -8.16 30.78 4.63
CA THR A 2 -8.60 29.72 5.55
C THR A 2 -8.52 28.36 4.86
N THR A 3 -7.74 27.43 5.41
CA THR A 3 -7.58 26.06 4.91
C THR A 3 -8.40 25.07 5.73
N CYS A 4 -8.56 23.86 5.20
CA CYS A 4 -9.23 22.78 5.90
C CYS A 4 -8.54 22.46 7.22
N LEU A 5 -9.34 22.12 8.24
CA LEU A 5 -8.84 21.68 9.53
C LEU A 5 -7.96 20.40 9.49
N PHE A 6 -7.76 19.75 8.36
CA PHE A 6 -6.96 18.51 8.29
C PHE A 6 -5.87 18.56 7.22
N CYS A 7 -5.96 19.50 6.26
CA CYS A 7 -5.08 19.56 5.10
C CYS A 7 -5.11 20.95 4.48
N ALA A 8 -4.33 21.15 3.41
CA ALA A 8 -4.22 22.44 2.71
C ALA A 8 -5.41 22.77 1.77
N LEU A 9 -6.40 21.89 1.62
CA LEU A 9 -7.55 22.12 0.72
C LEU A 9 -8.49 23.21 1.23
N PRO A 10 -9.18 23.95 0.34
CA PRO A 10 -10.15 24.96 0.75
C PRO A 10 -11.35 24.31 1.48
N PRO A 11 -11.89 24.97 2.52
CA PRO A 11 -13.04 24.48 3.26
C PRO A 11 -14.34 24.69 2.45
N VAL A 12 -15.24 23.72 2.52
CA VAL A 12 -16.59 23.79 1.95
C VAL A 12 -17.60 24.22 3.02
N ALA A 13 -17.49 23.68 4.24
CA ALA A 13 -18.34 24.04 5.37
C ALA A 13 -17.62 23.82 6.70
N HIS A 14 -17.88 24.68 7.69
CA HIS A 14 -17.33 24.58 9.06
C HIS A 14 -15.80 24.39 9.12
N GLY A 15 -15.06 25.03 8.22
CA GLY A 15 -13.60 24.89 8.14
C GLY A 15 -13.12 23.53 7.63
N LYS A 16 -13.96 22.70 7.00
CA LYS A 16 -13.59 21.36 6.50
C LYS A 16 -13.83 21.24 4.99
N CYS A 17 -12.94 20.55 4.28
CA CYS A 17 -13.11 20.25 2.85
C CYS A 17 -14.10 19.09 2.63
N ALA A 18 -14.47 18.83 1.37
CA ALA A 18 -15.41 17.77 1.00
C ALA A 18 -15.02 16.37 1.54
N VAL A 19 -13.71 16.05 1.57
CA VAL A 19 -13.17 14.77 2.06
C VAL A 19 -13.23 14.64 3.58
N HIS A 20 -13.19 15.77 4.29
CA HIS A 20 -13.08 15.83 5.74
C HIS A 20 -14.35 16.32 6.44
N ARG A 21 -15.43 16.58 5.70
CA ARG A 21 -16.69 17.13 6.23
C ARG A 21 -17.28 16.34 7.41
N HIS A 22 -17.15 15.00 7.39
CA HIS A 22 -17.64 14.10 8.44
C HIS A 22 -16.57 13.69 9.47
N ARG A 23 -15.38 14.29 9.42
CA ARG A 23 -14.29 13.96 10.35
C ARG A 23 -14.22 14.97 11.48
N VAL A 24 -13.88 14.46 12.67
CA VAL A 24 -13.63 15.26 13.88
C VAL A 24 -12.13 15.25 14.14
N ARG A 25 -11.55 16.43 14.33
CA ARG A 25 -10.11 16.59 14.56
C ARG A 25 -9.81 16.19 16.00
N CYS A 26 -8.65 15.60 16.25
CA CYS A 26 -8.11 15.43 17.58
C CYS A 26 -8.05 16.78 18.32
N HIS A 27 -8.50 16.81 19.57
CA HIS A 27 -8.50 18.02 20.40
C HIS A 27 -7.12 18.37 20.98
N ALA A 28 -6.16 17.45 20.90
CA ALA A 28 -4.79 17.74 21.29
C ALA A 28 -4.23 18.94 20.51
N PRO A 29 -3.55 19.90 21.18
CA PRO A 29 -3.05 21.12 20.54
C PRO A 29 -2.22 20.83 19.29
N GLY A 30 -2.54 21.49 18.18
CA GLY A 30 -1.82 21.35 16.91
C GLY A 30 -2.00 20.00 16.18
N CYS A 31 -2.78 19.06 16.71
CA CYS A 31 -2.93 17.75 16.09
C CYS A 31 -3.90 17.79 14.89
N LEU A 32 -3.40 17.44 13.70
CA LEU A 32 -4.22 17.34 12.48
C LEU A 32 -4.86 15.96 12.27
N ASN A 33 -4.60 15.00 13.17
CA ASN A 33 -5.14 13.65 13.03
C ASN A 33 -6.64 13.60 13.33
N GLN A 34 -7.32 12.64 12.73
CA GLN A 34 -8.71 12.33 13.06
C GLN A 34 -8.84 11.75 14.47
N SER A 35 -9.83 12.25 15.21
CA SER A 35 -10.27 11.65 16.46
C SER A 35 -10.75 10.22 16.23
N TYR A 36 -10.20 9.29 17.01
CA TYR A 36 -10.64 7.90 17.05
C TYR A 36 -11.80 7.74 18.05
N ALA A 37 -11.61 8.20 19.29
CA ALA A 37 -12.65 8.22 20.33
C ALA A 37 -12.33 9.32 21.35
N ARG A 38 -13.35 9.77 22.10
CA ARG A 38 -13.20 10.77 23.19
C ARG A 38 -12.56 12.10 22.72
N GLY A 39 -12.72 12.45 21.44
CA GLY A 39 -12.09 13.65 20.84
C GLY A 39 -10.58 13.52 20.59
N LEU A 40 -9.99 12.32 20.75
CA LEU A 40 -8.54 12.11 20.68
C LEU A 40 -8.18 11.10 19.60
N CYS A 41 -7.04 11.29 18.93
CA CYS A 41 -6.51 10.33 17.97
C CYS A 41 -5.85 9.14 18.67
N VAL A 42 -5.41 8.13 17.91
CA VAL A 42 -4.77 6.93 18.45
C VAL A 42 -3.49 7.22 19.25
N PHE A 43 -2.76 8.29 18.92
CA PHE A 43 -1.53 8.69 19.61
C PHE A 43 -1.78 9.56 20.85
N HIS A 44 -2.89 10.28 20.89
CA HIS A 44 -3.25 11.16 22.00
C HIS A 44 -4.26 10.51 22.96
N GLY A 45 -4.30 9.17 23.05
CA GLY A 45 -5.14 8.46 24.03
C GLY A 45 -6.57 8.16 23.57
N GLY A 46 -6.90 8.34 22.29
CA GLY A 46 -8.18 7.89 21.74
C GLY A 46 -8.37 6.39 21.82
N LYS A 47 -7.26 5.62 21.86
CA LYS A 47 -7.28 4.16 21.98
C LYS A 47 -6.70 3.75 23.33
N ALA A 48 -7.34 2.76 23.98
CA ALA A 48 -6.85 2.23 25.25
C ALA A 48 -5.44 1.66 25.11
N GLN A 49 -4.59 1.89 26.11
CA GLN A 49 -3.25 1.32 26.20
C GLN A 49 -3.29 -0.10 26.79
N CYS A 50 -2.23 -0.85 26.56
CA CYS A 50 -2.05 -2.18 27.12
C CYS A 50 -1.98 -2.11 28.65
N GLN A 51 -2.78 -2.93 29.34
CA GLN A 51 -2.81 -3.05 30.81
C GLN A 51 -1.56 -3.72 31.42
N VAL A 52 -0.51 -3.98 30.63
CA VAL A 52 0.73 -4.56 31.16
C VAL A 52 1.64 -3.42 31.54
N ASP A 53 2.14 -3.44 32.76
CA ASP A 53 3.01 -2.39 33.30
C ASP A 53 4.22 -2.14 32.39
N GLY A 54 4.49 -0.87 32.10
CA GLY A 54 5.55 -0.44 31.19
C GLY A 54 5.25 -0.62 29.69
N CYS A 55 4.08 -1.13 29.29
CA CYS A 55 3.73 -1.29 27.88
C CYS A 55 3.04 -0.04 27.30
N THR A 56 3.70 0.66 26.38
CA THR A 56 3.12 1.84 25.68
C THR A 56 2.26 1.47 24.45
N ALA A 57 2.14 0.19 24.13
CA ALA A 57 1.41 -0.26 22.95
C ALA A 57 -0.11 -0.16 23.15
N ASN A 58 -0.83 0.12 22.06
CA ASN A 58 -2.29 0.16 22.07
C ASN A 58 -2.88 -1.24 22.32
N ALA A 59 -3.88 -1.31 23.21
CA ALA A 59 -4.67 -2.50 23.44
C ALA A 59 -5.48 -2.90 22.20
N ARG A 60 -5.69 -4.20 22.03
CA ARG A 60 -6.53 -4.78 20.98
C ARG A 60 -7.78 -5.43 21.58
N ARG A 61 -7.60 -6.58 22.24
CA ARG A 61 -8.66 -7.33 22.92
C ARG A 61 -8.25 -7.52 24.37
N PHE A 62 -9.24 -7.62 25.26
CA PHE A 62 -9.01 -7.89 26.69
C PHE A 62 -8.03 -6.91 27.36
N GLY A 63 -8.06 -5.64 26.97
CA GLY A 63 -7.18 -4.61 27.54
C GLY A 63 -5.68 -4.77 27.23
N ARG A 64 -5.26 -5.71 26.34
CA ARG A 64 -3.84 -5.99 26.08
C ARG A 64 -3.46 -5.80 24.62
N CYS A 65 -2.20 -5.43 24.35
CA CYS A 65 -1.67 -5.31 22.99
C CYS A 65 -1.49 -6.69 22.34
N SER A 66 -1.14 -6.77 21.05
CA SER A 66 -0.97 -8.08 20.40
C SER A 66 0.16 -8.95 20.96
N LYS A 67 1.15 -8.37 21.64
CA LYS A 67 2.24 -9.11 22.31
C LYS A 67 1.81 -9.66 23.67
N HIS A 68 0.94 -8.93 24.37
CA HIS A 68 0.49 -9.26 25.72
C HIS A 68 -0.91 -9.88 25.77
N SER A 69 -1.62 -9.93 24.63
CA SER A 69 -2.91 -10.59 24.56
C SER A 69 -2.74 -12.05 24.93
N PRO A 70 -3.57 -12.61 25.84
CA PRO A 70 -3.57 -14.04 26.09
C PRO A 70 -3.82 -14.72 24.75
N ALA A 71 -2.81 -15.47 24.30
CA ALA A 71 -2.67 -15.87 22.91
C ALA A 71 -3.75 -16.88 22.52
N ASN A 72 -4.93 -16.42 22.11
CA ASN A 72 -5.86 -17.24 21.32
C ASN A 72 -5.53 -17.20 19.83
N ARG A 73 -4.23 -17.17 19.51
CA ARG A 73 -3.73 -17.80 18.30
C ARG A 73 -2.76 -18.84 18.79
N HIS A 74 -3.25 -20.06 18.99
CA HIS A 74 -2.38 -21.23 18.96
C HIS A 74 -1.46 -21.03 17.76
N GLN A 75 -0.16 -20.84 18.01
CA GLN A 75 0.82 -20.81 16.96
C GLN A 75 0.91 -22.25 16.46
N VAL A 76 -0.03 -22.62 15.59
CA VAL A 76 -0.10 -23.94 15.02
C VAL A 76 1.02 -24.00 13.98
N THR A 77 1.96 -24.92 14.15
CA THR A 77 2.97 -25.20 13.14
C THR A 77 2.35 -26.02 12.02
N CYS A 78 2.99 -26.01 10.85
CA CYS A 78 2.56 -26.82 9.73
C CYS A 78 2.60 -28.31 10.09
N ASP A 79 1.54 -29.04 9.76
CA ASP A 79 1.38 -30.49 9.95
C ASP A 79 2.28 -31.36 9.05
N VAL A 80 3.17 -30.75 8.26
CA VAL A 80 4.11 -31.48 7.40
C VAL A 80 5.39 -31.75 8.21
N PRO A 81 5.90 -32.99 8.23
CA PRO A 81 7.14 -33.32 8.93
C PRO A 81 8.28 -32.35 8.58
N PHE A 82 9.05 -31.94 9.59
CA PHE A 82 10.17 -31.00 9.45
C PHE A 82 9.80 -29.57 8.98
N CYS A 83 8.52 -29.20 8.97
CA CYS A 83 8.10 -27.83 8.64
C CYS A 83 7.82 -26.98 9.89
N ALA A 84 8.78 -26.14 10.28
CA ALA A 84 8.62 -25.22 11.42
C ALA A 84 7.79 -23.95 11.11
N LYS A 85 7.16 -23.86 9.92
CA LYS A 85 6.40 -22.65 9.53
C LYS A 85 5.09 -22.55 10.31
N VAL A 86 4.82 -21.36 10.85
CA VAL A 86 3.56 -21.05 11.53
C VAL A 86 2.42 -20.94 10.52
N VAL A 87 1.29 -21.54 10.86
CA VAL A 87 0.06 -21.56 10.08
C VAL A 87 -0.82 -20.40 10.49
N HIS A 88 -1.26 -19.61 9.50
CA HIS A 88 -2.19 -18.52 9.76
C HIS A 88 -3.64 -19.00 9.93
N SER A 89 -4.03 -20.10 9.27
CA SER A 89 -5.35 -20.73 9.35
C SER A 89 -5.31 -22.20 8.92
N GLY A 90 -6.00 -23.09 9.64
CA GLY A 90 -6.00 -24.53 9.34
C GLY A 90 -4.78 -25.25 9.94
N LYS A 91 -4.26 -26.26 9.23
CA LYS A 91 -3.16 -27.12 9.71
C LYS A 91 -1.86 -27.02 8.89
N ARG A 92 -1.87 -26.38 7.73
CA ARG A 92 -0.72 -26.34 6.81
C ARG A 92 -0.31 -24.91 6.47
N CYS A 93 0.98 -24.70 6.20
CA CYS A 93 1.48 -23.39 5.76
C CYS A 93 1.14 -23.14 4.27
N VAL A 94 1.28 -21.91 3.80
CA VAL A 94 1.01 -21.51 2.40
C VAL A 94 1.65 -22.45 1.37
N VAL A 95 2.91 -22.85 1.61
CA VAL A 95 3.66 -23.73 0.69
C VAL A 95 3.11 -25.15 0.68
N HIS A 96 2.60 -25.62 1.83
CA HIS A 96 2.05 -26.97 2.00
C HIS A 96 0.52 -27.01 1.86
N GLY A 97 -0.09 -26.02 1.21
CA GLY A 97 -1.54 -26.03 0.92
C GLY A 97 -2.41 -25.30 1.97
N GLY A 98 -1.82 -24.47 2.81
CA GLY A 98 -2.54 -23.55 3.71
C GLY A 98 -3.27 -22.40 3.01
N SER A 99 -3.08 -22.26 1.71
CA SER A 99 -3.77 -21.28 0.86
C SER A 99 -4.25 -21.95 -0.42
N ARG A 100 -5.43 -21.54 -0.89
CA ARG A 100 -5.96 -21.96 -2.20
C ARG A 100 -5.34 -21.11 -3.31
N GLN A 101 -5.13 -21.70 -4.49
CA GLN A 101 -4.80 -20.95 -5.69
C GLN A 101 -6.01 -20.17 -6.19
N CYS A 102 -5.76 -19.14 -7.00
CA CYS A 102 -6.79 -18.37 -7.66
C CYS A 102 -7.58 -19.25 -8.62
N LYS A 103 -8.91 -19.16 -8.60
CA LYS A 103 -9.84 -19.89 -9.49
C LYS A 103 -9.77 -19.47 -10.97
N ARG A 104 -9.04 -18.40 -11.28
CA ARG A 104 -8.91 -17.92 -12.67
C ARG A 104 -7.93 -18.84 -13.39
N ASP A 105 -8.32 -19.28 -14.57
CA ASP A 105 -7.52 -20.18 -15.40
C ASP A 105 -6.12 -19.60 -15.66
N GLY A 106 -5.10 -20.44 -15.52
CA GLY A 106 -3.70 -20.05 -15.66
C GLY A 106 -3.12 -19.21 -14.52
N CYS A 107 -3.88 -18.88 -13.47
CA CYS A 107 -3.39 -18.04 -12.39
C CYS A 107 -2.69 -18.82 -11.27
N LEU A 108 -1.38 -18.65 -11.14
CA LEU A 108 -0.59 -19.26 -10.07
C LEU A 108 -0.62 -18.47 -8.74
N LYS A 109 -1.28 -17.31 -8.70
CA LYS A 109 -1.35 -16.48 -7.49
C LYS A 109 -2.33 -17.08 -6.47
N TYR A 110 -2.10 -16.85 -5.19
CA TYR A 110 -2.99 -17.32 -4.13
C TYR A 110 -4.30 -16.52 -4.06
N ALA A 111 -5.39 -17.24 -3.83
CA ALA A 111 -6.69 -16.67 -3.53
C ALA A 111 -6.68 -15.98 -2.16
N ARG A 112 -7.33 -14.81 -2.06
CA ARG A 112 -7.50 -14.09 -0.79
C ARG A 112 -8.90 -14.25 -0.22
N THR A 113 -9.92 -14.00 -1.03
CA THR A 113 -11.33 -14.25 -0.68
C THR A 113 -12.12 -14.50 -1.97
N ASP A 114 -13.23 -15.24 -1.86
CA ASP A 114 -14.07 -15.77 -2.96
C ASP A 114 -13.37 -16.73 -3.94
N GLY A 115 -12.14 -17.12 -3.61
CA GLY A 115 -11.31 -17.96 -4.46
C GLY A 115 -10.52 -17.18 -5.51
N LEU A 116 -10.50 -15.85 -5.47
CA LEU A 116 -9.75 -15.02 -6.41
C LEU A 116 -8.55 -14.34 -5.74
N CYS A 117 -7.50 -14.09 -6.52
CA CYS A 117 -6.40 -13.24 -6.11
C CYS A 117 -6.85 -11.76 -6.05
N VAL A 118 -6.00 -10.86 -5.55
CA VAL A 118 -6.36 -9.43 -5.42
C VAL A 118 -6.67 -8.79 -6.77
N LEU A 119 -5.90 -9.14 -7.81
CA LEU A 119 -6.08 -8.61 -9.17
C LEU A 119 -7.38 -9.12 -9.80
N HIS A 120 -7.52 -10.45 -9.90
CA HIS A 120 -8.71 -11.06 -10.50
C HIS A 120 -10.01 -10.77 -9.73
N ARG A 121 -9.93 -10.46 -8.43
CA ARG A 121 -11.10 -9.91 -7.72
C ARG A 121 -11.49 -8.55 -8.25
N ARG A 122 -10.53 -7.62 -8.38
CA ARG A 122 -10.82 -6.26 -8.87
C ARG A 122 -11.45 -6.32 -10.26
N GLU A 123 -10.91 -7.16 -11.13
CA GLU A 123 -11.50 -7.45 -12.45
C GLU A 123 -12.92 -8.02 -12.33
N ALA A 124 -13.15 -8.98 -11.43
CA ALA A 124 -14.50 -9.53 -11.23
C ALA A 124 -15.51 -8.51 -10.64
N THR A 125 -15.05 -7.55 -9.83
CA THR A 125 -15.92 -6.52 -9.22
C THR A 125 -16.21 -5.35 -10.15
N HIS A 126 -15.27 -5.00 -11.01
CA HIS A 126 -15.42 -3.89 -11.95
C HIS A 126 -15.87 -4.36 -13.35
N GLY A 127 -16.01 -5.67 -13.55
CA GLY A 127 -16.16 -6.26 -14.88
C GLY A 127 -14.87 -6.10 -15.70
N PRO A 128 -14.80 -6.70 -16.90
CA PRO A 128 -13.92 -6.17 -17.93
C PRO A 128 -14.23 -4.67 -18.08
N LEU A 129 -13.22 -3.81 -18.16
CA LEU A 129 -13.45 -2.44 -18.62
C LEU A 129 -14.24 -2.55 -19.93
N PRO A 130 -15.41 -1.89 -20.04
CA PRO A 130 -16.20 -1.99 -21.24
C PRO A 130 -15.34 -1.55 -22.42
N GLU A 131 -15.38 -2.26 -23.56
CA GLU A 131 -14.45 -2.06 -24.69
C GLU A 131 -14.33 -0.58 -25.12
N HIS A 132 -15.39 0.20 -24.93
CA HIS A 132 -15.41 1.65 -25.22
C HIS A 132 -14.50 2.51 -24.33
N GLU A 133 -14.19 2.09 -23.10
CA GLU A 133 -13.24 2.79 -22.23
C GLU A 133 -11.78 2.39 -22.54
N LEU A 134 -11.56 1.22 -23.13
CA LEU A 134 -10.24 0.82 -23.63
C LEU A 134 -9.87 1.65 -24.87
N ALA A 135 -10.83 1.88 -25.79
CA ALA A 135 -10.65 2.80 -26.91
C ALA A 135 -10.34 4.23 -26.43
N ALA A 136 -11.06 4.75 -25.43
CA ALA A 136 -10.79 6.07 -24.86
C ALA A 136 -9.41 6.21 -24.18
N ALA A 137 -8.82 5.12 -23.69
CA ALA A 137 -7.47 5.13 -23.09
C ALA A 137 -6.35 5.02 -24.14
N VAL A 138 -6.64 4.49 -25.33
CA VAL A 138 -5.69 4.40 -26.46
C VAL A 138 -5.90 5.58 -27.45
N ASP A 139 -7.05 6.25 -27.40
CA ASP A 139 -7.37 7.49 -28.12
C ASP A 139 -6.86 8.76 -27.42
N ILE A 140 -6.03 8.63 -26.37
CA ILE A 140 -4.94 9.60 -26.18
C ILE A 140 -3.91 9.30 -27.28
N ALA A 141 -4.37 9.49 -28.52
CA ALA A 141 -3.64 9.24 -29.73
C ALA A 141 -2.54 10.30 -29.81
N MET A 142 -1.31 9.80 -29.90
CA MET A 142 -0.07 10.28 -30.51
C MET A 142 0.10 11.74 -30.98
N ASP A 143 -0.96 12.49 -31.31
CA ASP A 143 -0.91 13.88 -31.78
C ASP A 143 -0.53 14.87 -30.66
N GLU A 144 -0.91 14.63 -29.39
CA GLU A 144 -0.47 15.46 -28.25
C GLU A 144 0.93 15.10 -27.73
N VAL A 145 1.38 13.86 -27.96
CA VAL A 145 2.71 13.38 -27.52
C VAL A 145 3.81 13.96 -28.41
N GLU A 146 3.59 14.08 -29.72
CA GLU A 146 4.52 14.79 -30.62
C GLU A 146 4.57 16.30 -30.33
N GLY A 147 3.48 16.91 -29.87
CA GLY A 147 3.45 18.31 -29.44
C GLY A 147 4.28 18.59 -28.18
N LEU A 148 4.34 17.63 -27.25
CA LEU A 148 5.16 17.71 -26.04
C LEU A 148 6.64 17.38 -26.29
N ILE A 149 6.96 16.50 -27.25
CA ILE A 149 8.34 16.18 -27.61
C ILE A 149 9.01 17.36 -28.34
N ASN A 150 8.27 18.05 -29.22
CA ASN A 150 8.79 19.17 -30.03
C ASN A 150 8.88 20.52 -29.29
N THR A 151 8.53 20.57 -28.00
CA THR A 151 8.72 21.75 -27.14
C THR A 151 9.88 21.60 -26.15
N ILE A 152 10.61 20.47 -26.17
CA ILE A 152 11.82 20.28 -25.37
C ILE A 152 13.05 20.69 -26.20
N ASP A 153 13.08 21.94 -26.60
CA ASP A 153 14.32 22.67 -26.89
C ASP A 153 14.43 23.79 -25.86
N GLY A 154 15.10 23.50 -24.73
CA GLY A 154 15.53 24.50 -23.77
C GLY A 154 15.06 24.26 -22.32
N GLU A 155 16.04 24.05 -21.45
CA GLU A 155 15.98 24.21 -19.98
C GLU A 155 14.98 23.36 -19.20
N TRP A 156 15.48 22.21 -18.74
CA TRP A 156 14.97 21.47 -17.58
C TRP A 156 15.06 22.32 -16.31
N MET A 157 14.09 23.20 -16.09
CA MET A 157 13.82 23.76 -14.77
C MET A 157 13.03 22.72 -13.96
N GLY A 158 13.76 22.04 -13.08
CA GLY A 158 13.34 20.87 -12.34
C GLY A 158 11.94 20.94 -11.73
N TRP A 159 11.24 19.80 -11.81
CA TRP A 159 10.05 19.56 -10.99
C TRP A 159 10.41 19.71 -9.51
N PRO A 160 9.62 20.46 -8.72
CA PRO A 160 9.89 20.62 -7.31
C PRO A 160 9.73 19.28 -6.61
N CYS A 161 10.87 18.73 -6.20
CA CYS A 161 10.95 17.65 -5.23
C CYS A 161 10.15 18.05 -3.98
N ILE A 162 9.16 17.24 -3.64
CA ILE A 162 8.48 17.27 -2.35
C ILE A 162 9.58 17.17 -1.28
N GLN A 163 9.88 18.30 -0.63
CA GLN A 163 10.83 18.36 0.46
C GLN A 163 10.30 17.54 1.65
N ARG A 164 10.73 16.29 1.73
CA ARG A 164 11.10 15.72 3.02
C ARG A 164 12.52 16.18 3.32
N SER A 165 12.68 16.61 4.55
CA SER A 165 13.89 17.13 5.15
C SER A 165 15.05 16.14 5.08
N ASP A 166 16.24 16.75 5.13
CA ASP A 166 17.52 16.21 5.59
C ASP A 166 18.48 15.68 4.49
N GLU A 167 19.62 16.36 4.44
CA GLU A 167 20.69 16.29 3.43
C GLU A 167 21.35 14.91 3.28
N PRO A 168 21.89 14.59 2.07
CA PRO A 168 22.59 13.35 1.80
C PRO A 168 24.07 13.41 2.19
N ALA A 169 24.48 12.55 3.11
CA ALA A 169 25.85 12.09 3.19
C ALA A 169 26.08 10.99 2.12
N LEU A 170 27.23 11.13 1.44
CA LEU A 170 27.99 10.09 0.72
C LEU A 170 27.56 9.74 -0.72
N LYS A 171 28.25 10.42 -1.65
CA LYS A 171 28.73 9.87 -2.92
C LYS A 171 29.60 8.63 -2.64
N SER A 172 29.34 7.52 -3.33
CA SER A 172 30.31 6.76 -4.15
C SER A 172 29.85 5.31 -4.31
N GLU A 173 30.07 4.79 -5.52
CA GLU A 173 30.10 3.36 -5.88
C GLU A 173 28.74 2.67 -6.03
N TRP A 174 28.30 2.52 -7.28
CA TRP A 174 28.16 1.22 -7.96
C TRP A 174 28.14 1.48 -9.47
N LEU A 175 29.34 1.61 -10.04
CA LEU A 175 29.60 1.29 -11.44
C LEU A 175 29.67 -0.24 -11.51
N ALA A 176 28.77 -0.92 -12.23
CA ALA A 176 29.08 -2.11 -13.04
C ALA A 176 27.82 -2.82 -13.59
N MET A 177 27.89 -3.15 -14.89
CA MET A 177 27.18 -4.21 -15.63
C MET A 177 25.77 -3.94 -16.22
N LEU A 178 25.74 -3.09 -17.25
CA LEU A 178 25.20 -3.47 -18.56
C LEU A 178 26.41 -4.02 -19.34
N VAL A 179 26.39 -5.17 -20.02
CA VAL A 179 25.87 -5.41 -21.38
C VAL A 179 25.95 -6.93 -21.62
N ILE A 180 24.90 -7.52 -22.20
CA ILE A 180 24.83 -8.91 -22.65
C ILE A 180 25.04 -8.95 -24.17
N ASP A 181 25.97 -9.82 -24.56
CA ASP A 181 26.21 -10.55 -25.82
C ASP A 181 26.35 -9.80 -27.16
N ASP A 182 27.59 -9.81 -27.65
CA ASP A 182 27.99 -9.59 -29.04
C ASP A 182 28.32 -10.95 -29.69
N VAL A 183 27.75 -11.19 -30.88
CA VAL A 183 28.19 -11.99 -32.05
C VAL A 183 29.00 -13.29 -31.90
N GLU A 184 28.48 -14.38 -32.50
CA GLU A 184 29.15 -15.32 -33.45
C GLU A 184 28.10 -16.31 -34.02
N GLU A 185 27.65 -16.16 -35.27
CA GLU A 185 28.08 -16.86 -36.51
C GLU A 185 27.55 -18.32 -36.72
N PHE A 186 26.56 -18.42 -37.62
CA PHE A 186 26.49 -19.28 -38.82
C PHE A 186 27.46 -20.48 -39.00
N ILE A 187 26.91 -21.72 -39.05
CA ILE A 187 26.95 -22.70 -40.17
C ILE A 187 26.78 -24.15 -39.66
N ALA A 188 26.01 -24.90 -40.45
CA ALA A 188 25.75 -26.34 -40.41
C ALA A 188 26.96 -27.24 -40.12
N ILE A 189 26.73 -28.26 -39.29
CA ILE A 189 26.80 -29.71 -39.57
C ILE A 189 25.97 -30.43 -38.50
#